data_AF-A0A3M1DDN4-F1
#
_entry.id   AF-A0A3M1DDN4-F1
#
_cell.length_a   1.000
_cell.length_b   1.000
_cell.length_c   1.000
_cell.angle_alpha   90.00
_cell.angle_beta   90.00
_cell.angle_gamma   90.00
#
_symmetry.space_group_name_H-M   'P 1'
#
loop_
_entity.id
_entity.type
_entity.pdbx_description
1 polymer ?
#
loop_
_entity_poly.entity_id
_entity_poly.type
_entity_poly.pdbx_seq_one_letter_code
_entity_poly.pdbx_strand_id
1 'polypeptide(L)'
;MRLSYSFRRGFTLIELLVVIAIIGILSAVVLASLNSARAKARDARRVADLKQIQLANEMYFDENGSYAANLAALSPRYLPSTPADPTPTQSYAYATNVTVGGQTKGYGVAARLEQDSNTAASDGNPNVTIGSLNCSSALVYCVFP
;
A
#
# COMPACT_ATOMS: atom_id res chain seq x y z
N MET A 1 20.61 -12.56 69.25
CA MET A 1 19.60 -12.61 68.17
C MET A 1 19.64 -11.25 67.46
N ARG A 2 20.19 -11.16 66.24
CA ARG A 2 20.30 -9.89 65.49
C ARG A 2 19.02 -9.69 64.68
N LEU A 3 18.29 -8.61 64.92
CA LEU A 3 17.12 -8.21 64.14
C LEU A 3 17.60 -7.50 62.87
N SER A 4 17.39 -8.15 61.72
CA SER A 4 17.66 -7.58 60.40
C SER A 4 16.46 -6.71 59.99
N TYR A 5 16.59 -5.39 60.05
CA TYR A 5 15.54 -4.46 59.63
C TYR A 5 15.58 -4.26 58.11
N SER A 6 14.63 -4.88 57.41
CA SER A 6 14.46 -4.72 55.97
C SER A 6 13.81 -3.37 55.66
N PHE A 7 14.60 -2.37 55.26
CA PHE A 7 14.12 -1.08 54.74
C PHE A 7 13.31 -1.32 53.46
N ARG A 8 11.98 -1.28 53.55
CA ARG A 8 11.11 -1.24 52.36
C ARG A 8 11.18 0.17 51.78
N ARG A 9 11.81 0.30 50.60
CA ARG A 9 11.82 1.57 49.84
C ARG A 9 10.44 1.77 49.22
N GLY A 10 9.73 2.83 49.63
CA GLY A 10 8.50 3.29 48.98
C GLY A 10 8.82 4.21 47.81
N PHE A 11 8.01 4.14 46.74
CA PHE A 11 8.07 5.11 45.64
C PHE A 11 7.52 6.47 46.11
N THR A 12 8.20 7.55 45.75
CA THR A 12 7.69 8.90 45.98
C THR A 12 6.65 9.27 44.92
N LEU A 13 5.67 10.10 45.29
CA LEU A 13 4.65 10.58 44.33
C LEU A 13 5.27 11.36 43.16
N ILE A 14 6.37 12.08 43.42
CA ILE A 14 7.07 12.85 42.39
C ILE A 14 7.79 11.94 41.38
N GLU A 15 8.36 10.82 41.83
CA GLU A 15 8.96 9.82 40.92
C GLU A 15 7.90 9.26 39.97
N LEU A 16 6.70 8.94 40.46
CA LEU A 16 5.63 8.44 39.58
C LEU A 16 5.14 9.52 38.61
N LEU A 17 5.03 10.77 39.07
CA LEU A 17 4.57 11.89 38.25
C LEU A 17 5.52 12.17 37.07
N VAL A 18 6.83 12.14 37.31
CA VAL A 18 7.82 12.33 36.25
C VAL A 18 7.78 11.20 35.22
N VAL A 19 7.56 9.96 35.65
CA VAL A 19 7.49 8.80 34.76
C VAL A 19 6.32 8.89 33.78
N ILE A 20 5.12 9.20 34.28
CA ILE A 20 3.94 9.33 33.40
C ILE A 20 4.07 10.53 32.45
N ALA A 21 4.75 11.61 32.88
CA ALA A 21 5.03 12.75 32.03
C ALA A 21 5.95 12.36 30.86
N ILE A 22 7.02 11.60 31.11
CA ILE A 22 7.94 11.12 30.06
C ILE A 22 7.23 10.14 29.12
N ILE A 23 6.45 9.18 29.64
CA ILE A 23 5.67 8.24 28.81
C ILE A 23 4.67 8.98 27.93
N GLY A 24 4.01 10.03 28.47
CA GLY A 24 3.10 10.89 27.72
C GLY A 24 3.78 11.58 26.53
N ILE A 25 4.96 12.15 26.73
CA ILE A 25 5.72 12.82 25.65
C ILE A 25 6.16 11.82 24.58
N LEU A 26 6.73 10.69 24.99
CA LEU A 26 7.21 9.67 24.05
C LEU A 26 6.06 9.04 23.25
N SER A 27 4.94 8.73 23.91
CA SER A 27 3.77 8.14 23.23
C SER A 27 3.14 9.09 22.20
N ALA A 28 3.10 10.41 22.46
CA ALA A 28 2.58 11.39 21.52
C ALA A 28 3.38 11.42 20.21
N VAL A 29 4.71 11.39 20.28
CA VAL A 29 5.59 11.39 19.09
C VAL A 29 5.45 10.09 18.29
N VAL A 30 5.32 8.95 18.96
CA VAL A 30 5.12 7.65 18.31
C VAL A 30 3.79 7.58 17.56
N LEU A 31 2.71 8.07 18.14
CA LEU A 31 1.39 8.07 17.49
C LEU A 31 1.37 8.93 16.23
N ALA A 32 2.05 10.09 16.24
CA ALA A 32 2.14 10.96 15.07
C ALA A 32 2.86 10.28 13.89
N SER A 33 3.91 9.49 14.16
CA SER A 33 4.66 8.79 13.11
C SER A 33 3.97 7.50 12.62
N LEU A 34 3.14 6.86 13.44
CA LEU A 34 2.46 5.61 13.08
C LEU A 34 1.43 5.79 11.95
N ASN A 35 0.74 6.93 11.89
CA ASN A 35 -0.28 7.18 10.88
C ASN A 35 0.31 7.22 9.46
N SER A 36 1.46 7.89 9.27
CA SER A 36 2.15 7.92 7.98
C SER A 36 2.74 6.56 7.63
N ALA A 37 3.30 5.83 8.60
CA ALA A 37 3.82 4.48 8.39
C ALA A 37 2.73 3.50 7.91
N ARG A 38 1.51 3.58 8.48
CA ARG A 38 0.37 2.77 8.05
C ARG A 38 -0.07 3.08 6.62
N ALA A 39 -0.09 4.36 6.23
CA ALA A 39 -0.40 4.76 4.86
C ALA A 39 0.63 4.19 3.86
N LYS A 40 1.93 4.33 4.16
CA LYS A 40 3.00 3.76 3.33
C LYS A 40 2.92 2.25 3.22
N ALA A 41 2.58 1.55 4.29
CA ALA A 41 2.40 0.09 4.26
C ALA A 41 1.24 -0.34 3.35
N ARG A 42 0.12 0.41 3.35
CA ARG A 42 -0.99 0.18 2.42
C ARG A 42 -0.57 0.44 0.98
N ASP A 43 0.14 1.53 0.72
CA ASP A 43 0.63 1.85 -0.62
C ASP A 43 1.61 0.78 -1.14
N ALA A 44 2.53 0.29 -0.31
CA ALA A 44 3.43 -0.80 -0.66
C ALA A 44 2.67 -2.08 -1.03
N ARG A 45 1.59 -2.39 -0.30
CA ARG A 45 0.70 -3.50 -0.63
C ARG A 45 0.00 -3.29 -1.97
N ARG A 46 -0.57 -2.11 -2.23
CA ARG A 46 -1.20 -1.79 -3.54
C ARG A 46 -0.24 -1.98 -4.70
N VAL A 47 1.00 -1.51 -4.56
CA VAL A 47 2.04 -1.69 -5.59
C VAL A 47 2.36 -3.19 -5.80
N ALA A 48 2.49 -3.95 -4.72
CA ALA A 48 2.74 -5.39 -4.81
C ALA A 48 1.56 -6.13 -5.50
N ASP A 49 0.33 -5.77 -5.16
CA ASP A 49 -0.88 -6.34 -5.74
C ASP A 49 -0.97 -6.06 -7.25
N LEU A 50 -0.65 -4.84 -7.69
CA LEU A 50 -0.60 -4.51 -9.13
C LEU A 50 0.50 -5.27 -9.88
N LYS A 51 1.67 -5.47 -9.27
CA LYS A 51 2.75 -6.29 -9.84
C LYS A 51 2.36 -7.77 -9.97
N GLN A 52 1.62 -8.30 -9.00
CA GLN A 52 1.07 -9.65 -9.09
C GLN A 52 0.07 -9.78 -10.23
N ILE A 53 -0.79 -8.77 -10.42
CA ILE A 53 -1.72 -8.72 -11.56
C ILE A 53 -0.96 -8.63 -12.89
N GLN A 54 0.12 -7.86 -12.96
CA GLN A 54 0.97 -7.80 -14.15
C GLN A 54 1.53 -9.18 -14.50
N LEU A 55 2.17 -9.86 -13.53
CA LEU A 55 2.72 -11.20 -13.73
C LEU A 55 1.63 -12.20 -14.15
N ALA A 56 0.45 -12.13 -13.55
CA ALA A 56 -0.68 -12.98 -13.92
C ALA A 56 -1.14 -12.72 -15.37
N ASN A 57 -1.13 -11.48 -15.83
CA ASN A 57 -1.45 -11.13 -17.21
C ASN A 57 -0.40 -11.63 -18.20
N GLU A 58 0.88 -11.57 -17.85
CA GLU A 58 1.96 -12.13 -18.66
C GLU A 58 1.81 -13.65 -18.82
N MET A 59 1.55 -14.38 -17.71
CA MET A 59 1.28 -15.82 -17.75
C MET A 59 0.02 -16.15 -18.58
N TYR A 60 -1.05 -15.35 -18.45
CA TYR A 60 -2.27 -15.53 -19.23
C TYR A 60 -2.02 -15.32 -20.73
N PHE A 61 -1.19 -14.33 -21.08
CA PHE A 61 -0.81 -14.06 -22.47
C PHE A 61 0.00 -15.20 -23.08
N ASP A 62 0.95 -15.77 -22.32
CA ASP A 62 1.76 -16.90 -22.79
C ASP A 62 0.91 -18.14 -23.13
N GLU A 63 -0.19 -18.37 -22.39
CA GLU A 63 -1.09 -19.51 -22.64
C GLU A 63 -2.15 -19.21 -23.73
N ASN A 64 -2.71 -17.99 -23.76
CA ASN A 64 -3.90 -17.67 -24.56
C ASN A 64 -3.63 -16.75 -25.76
N GLY A 65 -2.41 -16.24 -25.92
CA GLY A 65 -1.99 -15.31 -26.99
C GLY A 65 -2.67 -13.93 -26.95
N SER A 66 -3.38 -13.62 -25.86
CA SER A 66 -4.09 -12.36 -25.64
C SER A 66 -4.13 -12.04 -24.15
N TYR A 67 -4.21 -10.77 -23.78
CA TYR A 67 -4.33 -10.36 -22.38
C TYR A 67 -5.75 -10.55 -21.84
N ALA A 68 -5.89 -10.66 -20.52
CA ALA A 68 -7.18 -10.90 -19.88
C ALA A 68 -8.16 -9.73 -20.12
N ALA A 69 -9.45 -10.04 -20.32
CA ALA A 69 -10.47 -9.02 -20.52
C ALA A 69 -10.82 -8.25 -19.22
N ASN A 70 -10.58 -8.86 -18.06
CA ASN A 70 -10.84 -8.29 -16.75
C ASN A 70 -10.03 -9.05 -15.67
N LEU A 71 -9.98 -8.49 -14.46
CA LEU A 71 -9.28 -9.11 -13.32
C LEU A 71 -9.83 -10.48 -12.93
N ALA A 72 -11.13 -10.73 -13.16
CA ALA A 72 -11.75 -12.00 -12.80
C ALA A 72 -11.25 -13.16 -13.67
N ALA A 73 -10.88 -12.89 -14.93
CA ALA A 73 -10.34 -13.90 -15.84
C ALA A 73 -8.94 -14.43 -15.44
N LEU A 74 -8.22 -13.71 -14.55
CA LEU A 74 -6.90 -14.10 -14.05
C LEU A 74 -7.01 -15.07 -12.85
N SER A 75 -8.13 -15.09 -12.16
CA SER A 75 -8.35 -15.89 -10.95
C SER A 75 -9.24 -17.11 -11.25
N PRO A 76 -9.01 -18.28 -10.62
CA PRO A 76 -7.97 -18.57 -9.63
C PRO A 76 -6.66 -19.13 -10.24
N ARG A 77 -6.58 -19.31 -11.56
CA ARG A 77 -5.50 -20.07 -12.20
C ARG A 77 -4.16 -19.34 -12.19
N TYR A 78 -4.16 -18.04 -12.49
CA TYR A 78 -2.95 -17.22 -12.59
C TYR A 78 -2.74 -16.32 -11.37
N LEU A 79 -3.80 -16.13 -10.58
CA LEU A 79 -3.81 -15.33 -9.37
C LEU A 79 -4.65 -16.05 -8.31
N PRO A 80 -4.15 -16.26 -7.08
CA PRO A 80 -4.83 -17.09 -6.09
C PRO A 80 -6.19 -16.53 -5.67
N SER A 81 -6.32 -15.20 -5.69
CA SER A 81 -7.58 -14.46 -5.52
C SER A 81 -7.40 -13.07 -6.10
N THR A 82 -8.47 -12.45 -6.61
CA THR A 82 -8.41 -11.04 -7.04
C THR A 82 -8.04 -10.14 -5.86
N PRO A 83 -6.90 -9.43 -5.91
CA PRO A 83 -6.48 -8.54 -4.84
C PRO A 83 -7.51 -7.45 -4.62
N ALA A 84 -7.86 -7.23 -3.36
CA ALA A 84 -8.75 -6.16 -2.93
C ALA A 84 -7.93 -5.05 -2.28
N ASP A 85 -8.30 -3.80 -2.55
CA ASP A 85 -7.61 -2.66 -1.95
C ASP A 85 -7.67 -2.72 -0.41
N PRO A 86 -6.58 -2.38 0.30
CA PRO A 86 -6.58 -2.34 1.76
C PRO A 86 -7.61 -1.38 2.35
N THR A 87 -8.11 -0.43 1.56
CA THR A 87 -9.23 0.45 1.90
C THR A 87 -10.50 0.01 1.17
N PRO A 88 -11.59 -0.31 1.88
CA PRO A 88 -12.81 -0.87 1.28
C PRO A 88 -13.56 0.12 0.37
N THR A 89 -13.18 1.39 0.38
CA THR A 89 -13.77 2.45 -0.44
C THR A 89 -13.18 2.53 -1.85
N GLN A 90 -12.08 1.83 -2.11
CA GLN A 90 -11.38 1.90 -3.40
C GLN A 90 -11.21 0.50 -4.01
N SER A 91 -11.07 0.45 -5.33
CA SER A 91 -10.81 -0.78 -6.07
C SER A 91 -9.76 -0.49 -7.15
N TYR A 92 -9.01 -1.52 -7.53
CA TYR A 92 -8.05 -1.40 -8.62
C TYR A 92 -8.79 -1.19 -9.94
N ALA A 93 -8.33 -0.20 -10.71
CA ALA A 93 -8.86 0.04 -12.03
C ALA A 93 -8.14 -0.89 -13.03
N TYR A 94 -8.90 -1.48 -13.94
CA TYR A 94 -8.41 -2.35 -15.00
C TYR A 94 -9.05 -1.93 -16.31
N ALA A 95 -8.25 -1.78 -17.36
CA ALA A 95 -8.74 -1.54 -18.71
C ALA A 95 -7.93 -2.34 -19.71
N THR A 96 -8.57 -2.77 -20.79
CA THR A 96 -7.93 -3.41 -21.95
C THR A 96 -7.69 -2.40 -23.05
N ASN A 97 -6.75 -2.68 -23.95
CA ASN A 97 -6.51 -1.88 -25.15
C ASN A 97 -6.28 -0.39 -24.82
N VAL A 98 -5.36 -0.14 -23.89
CA VAL A 98 -5.09 1.21 -23.40
C VAL A 98 -4.08 1.90 -24.31
N THR A 99 -4.40 3.08 -24.82
CA THR A 99 -3.47 3.84 -25.65
C THR A 99 -2.55 4.70 -24.80
N VAL A 100 -1.25 4.41 -24.85
CA VAL A 100 -0.17 5.09 -24.12
C VAL A 100 0.81 5.68 -25.13
N GLY A 101 0.96 7.01 -25.15
CA GLY A 101 1.91 7.67 -26.05
C GLY A 101 1.68 7.38 -27.54
N GLY A 102 0.44 7.11 -27.94
CA GLY A 102 0.08 6.73 -29.31
C GLY A 102 0.23 5.24 -29.64
N GLN A 103 0.69 4.40 -28.70
CA GLN A 103 0.72 2.94 -28.86
C GLN A 103 -0.38 2.27 -28.03
N THR A 104 -1.11 1.34 -28.62
CA THR A 104 -2.09 0.53 -27.89
C THR A 104 -1.41 -0.59 -27.13
N LYS A 105 -1.48 -0.53 -25.80
CA LYS A 105 -1.07 -1.56 -24.86
C LYS A 105 -2.22 -2.53 -24.62
N GLY A 106 -1.91 -3.81 -24.46
CA GLY A 106 -2.94 -4.85 -24.30
C GLY A 106 -3.83 -4.66 -23.08
N TYR A 107 -3.26 -4.15 -21.99
CA TYR A 107 -4.00 -3.77 -20.78
C TYR A 107 -3.32 -2.60 -20.06
N GLY A 108 -4.01 -2.07 -19.07
CA GLY A 108 -3.46 -1.16 -18.08
C GLY A 108 -4.18 -1.36 -16.76
N VAL A 109 -3.41 -1.38 -15.67
CA VAL A 109 -3.95 -1.46 -14.30
C VAL A 109 -3.48 -0.28 -13.49
N ALA A 110 -4.34 0.23 -12.61
CA ALA A 110 -4.04 1.40 -11.81
C ALA A 110 -4.61 1.32 -10.40
N ALA A 111 -3.91 1.94 -9.45
CA ALA A 111 -4.33 2.08 -8.07
C ALA A 111 -4.09 3.51 -7.59
N ARG A 112 -4.97 4.00 -6.71
CA ARG A 112 -4.76 5.26 -5.99
C ARG A 112 -3.94 5.00 -4.75
N LEU A 113 -2.84 5.73 -4.64
CA LEU A 113 -1.99 5.77 -3.47
C LEU A 113 -2.50 6.84 -2.49
N GLU A 114 -2.08 6.73 -1.24
CA GLU A 114 -2.40 7.70 -0.19
C GLU A 114 -1.29 8.73 0.04
N GLN A 115 -0.06 8.42 -0.36
CA GLN A 115 1.08 9.33 -0.24
C GLN A 115 1.75 9.62 -1.58
N ASP A 116 2.04 10.91 -1.82
CA ASP A 116 2.77 11.42 -3.00
C ASP A 116 4.23 10.94 -3.08
N SER A 117 4.75 10.31 -2.02
CA SER A 117 6.17 9.93 -1.89
C SER A 117 6.55 8.62 -2.57
N ASN A 118 5.59 7.93 -3.20
CA ASN A 118 5.90 6.66 -3.85
C ASN A 118 6.46 6.95 -5.24
N THR A 119 7.78 6.93 -5.39
CA THR A 119 8.48 7.19 -6.66
C THR A 119 7.98 6.31 -7.81
N ALA A 120 7.40 5.15 -7.48
CA ALA A 120 6.72 4.28 -8.43
C ALA A 120 5.57 5.00 -9.18
N ALA A 121 4.81 5.89 -8.55
CA ALA A 121 3.72 6.65 -9.18
C ALA A 121 4.21 7.78 -10.10
N SER A 122 5.44 8.28 -9.89
CA SER A 122 5.99 9.45 -10.58
C SER A 122 7.03 9.13 -11.65
N ASP A 123 7.56 7.92 -11.70
CA ASP A 123 8.62 7.57 -12.65
C ASP A 123 8.02 7.11 -13.99
N GLY A 124 7.66 8.09 -14.84
CA GLY A 124 7.35 7.84 -16.25
C GLY A 124 5.92 7.41 -16.55
N ASN A 125 4.97 7.65 -15.65
CA ASN A 125 3.58 7.28 -15.87
C ASN A 125 2.95 8.17 -16.96
N PRO A 126 2.47 7.60 -18.09
CA PRO A 126 1.93 8.35 -19.22
C PRO A 126 0.66 9.14 -18.86
N ASN A 127 0.38 10.20 -19.63
CA ASN A 127 -0.91 10.91 -19.57
C ASN A 127 -2.03 10.05 -20.17
N VAL A 128 -2.50 9.09 -19.38
CA VAL A 128 -3.56 8.14 -19.73
C VAL A 128 -4.47 7.94 -18.52
N THR A 129 -5.73 7.60 -18.79
CA THR A 129 -6.72 7.33 -17.74
C THR A 129 -7.14 5.86 -17.81
N ILE A 130 -7.03 5.16 -16.68
CA ILE A 130 -7.52 3.78 -16.49
C ILE A 130 -8.76 3.85 -15.61
N GLY A 131 -9.93 3.55 -16.18
CA GLY A 131 -11.20 3.76 -15.49
C GLY A 131 -11.40 5.24 -15.15
N SER A 132 -11.41 5.56 -13.85
CA SER A 132 -11.49 6.95 -13.34
C SER A 132 -10.14 7.51 -12.85
N LEU A 133 -9.04 6.75 -13.00
CA LEU A 133 -7.72 7.09 -12.47
C LEU A 133 -6.82 7.68 -13.55
N ASN A 134 -6.36 8.90 -13.35
CA ASN A 134 -5.40 9.55 -14.23
C ASN A 134 -3.97 9.22 -13.80
N CYS A 135 -3.26 8.50 -14.66
CA CYS A 135 -1.88 8.05 -14.45
C CYS A 135 -0.86 9.20 -14.39
N SER A 136 -1.19 10.39 -14.87
CA SER A 136 -0.34 11.59 -14.68
C SER A 136 -0.44 12.21 -13.28
N SER A 137 -1.36 11.72 -12.42
CA SER A 137 -1.50 12.21 -11.06
C SER A 137 -0.43 11.60 -10.14
N ALA A 138 0.17 12.42 -9.26
CA ALA A 138 1.18 11.99 -8.29
C ALA A 138 0.67 10.92 -7.29
N LEU A 139 -0.65 10.77 -7.15
CA LEU A 139 -1.30 9.80 -6.28
C LEU A 139 -1.76 8.53 -7.02
N VAL A 140 -1.37 8.33 -8.28
CA VAL A 140 -1.83 7.18 -9.07
C VAL A 140 -0.63 6.39 -9.57
N TYR A 141 -0.61 5.11 -9.21
CA TYR A 141 0.35 4.17 -9.76
C TYR A 141 -0.32 3.34 -10.86
N CYS A 142 0.25 3.36 -12.07
CA CYS A 142 -0.23 2.56 -13.18
C CYS A 142 0.85 1.61 -13.69
N VAL A 143 0.41 0.48 -14.21
CA VAL A 143 1.24 -0.57 -14.78
C VAL A 143 0.66 -0.97 -16.13
N PHE A 144 1.54 -1.16 -17.11
CA PHE A 144 1.24 -1.53 -18.48
C PHE A 144 2.18 -2.67 -18.91
N PRO A 145 1.82 -3.46 -19.93
CA PRO A 145 2.75 -4.39 -20.59
C PRO A 145 3.86 -3.66 -21.37
#